data_AF-A0A9D1W010-F1
#
_entry.id   AF-A0A9D1W010-F1
#
_cell.length_a   1.000
_cell.length_b   1.000
_cell.length_c   1.000
_cell.angle_alpha   90.00
_cell.angle_beta   90.00
_cell.angle_gamma   90.00
#
_symmetry.space_group_name_H-M   'P 1'
#
loop_
_entity.id
_entity.type
_entity.pdbx_description
1 polymer ?
#
loop_
_entity_poly.entity_id
_entity_poly.type
_entity_poly.pdbx_seq_one_letter_code
_entity_poly.pdbx_strand_id
1 'polypeptide(L)'
;MKKKMTLAALCAAGLFLFAGCTAQAETEIAANWLRTPSDVFTPGFYEKLTYAVEMEKTEDTSVSGMSFELDAENSSYYVETEAPSSPFSHGGTTYNEYYKLHSVAEIAGTYTYTDPETGETSEICSFGGENDTPASDADDAIRIERTVYFRTTRGDDNLEPIYSENDIYSFAPAGATGGGVALYSYSYTIGYNAGCTEASIDYTDNFADLSAEELQVSEGLQKGKVLLSDVTVDDLQRSYTVLDNAQLYFAGRGIALSADAGTSLAVVSGENGLGSVSLTASGDPAATPFTFTMDGEPFDGDVTCTTVSISVTSSGANSGLPHSVKYASTAQGEDGNSCYAMPMEIAEPFGYGIGSLVYTLREAVHTK
;
A
#
# COMPACT_ATOMS: atom_id res chain seq x y z
N MET A 1 -51.41 10.60 33.61
CA MET A 1 -52.20 11.80 33.26
C MET A 1 -51.50 12.51 32.10
N LYS A 2 -52.27 12.87 31.07
CA LYS A 2 -51.85 13.66 29.91
C LYS A 2 -51.51 15.09 30.35
N LYS A 3 -50.46 15.69 29.79
CA LYS A 3 -50.56 17.02 29.18
C LYS A 3 -49.72 17.07 27.91
N LYS A 4 -50.43 17.40 26.84
CA LYS A 4 -50.00 17.62 25.47
C LYS A 4 -49.98 19.14 25.25
N MET A 5 -49.03 19.60 24.41
CA MET A 5 -49.19 20.63 23.38
C MET A 5 -49.21 22.13 23.83
N THR A 6 -48.68 23.14 23.13
CA THR A 6 -48.08 23.27 21.78
C THR A 6 -47.70 24.73 21.46
N LEU A 7 -46.71 24.91 20.56
CA LEU A 7 -46.40 26.01 19.58
C LEU A 7 -46.42 27.48 20.04
N ALA A 8 -45.31 28.22 19.85
CA ALA A 8 -44.88 28.94 18.62
C ALA A 8 -45.45 30.37 18.56
N ALA A 9 -44.83 31.40 17.98
CA ALA A 9 -43.91 31.45 16.86
C ALA A 9 -43.30 32.86 16.72
N LEU A 10 -42.11 32.94 16.10
CA LEU A 10 -41.63 33.94 15.10
C LEU A 10 -41.60 35.44 15.49
N CYS A 11 -40.54 36.23 15.29
CA CYS A 11 -39.63 36.49 14.14
C CYS A 11 -38.48 37.38 14.68
N ALA A 12 -37.29 37.58 14.12
CA ALA A 12 -36.57 37.15 12.92
C ALA A 12 -35.12 37.70 13.03
N ALA A 13 -34.24 37.23 12.14
CA ALA A 13 -32.92 37.76 11.75
C ALA A 13 -31.70 37.31 12.58
N GLY A 14 -31.06 36.25 12.05
CA GLY A 14 -29.73 35.77 12.45
C GLY A 14 -29.44 34.42 11.81
N LEU A 15 -29.51 34.35 10.47
CA LEU A 15 -29.09 33.18 9.69
C LEU A 15 -27.63 32.83 10.02
N PHE A 16 -27.41 31.67 10.64
CA PHE A 16 -26.28 30.79 10.36
C PHE A 16 -26.75 29.34 10.55
N LEU A 17 -27.53 28.87 9.58
CA LEU A 17 -27.63 27.44 9.29
C LEU A 17 -26.27 27.02 8.69
N PHE A 18 -25.27 26.77 9.53
CA PHE A 18 -24.20 25.86 9.13
C PHE A 18 -24.76 24.45 9.27
N ALA A 19 -25.62 24.07 8.32
CA ALA A 19 -25.60 22.69 7.87
C ALA A 19 -24.18 22.51 7.31
N GLY A 20 -23.27 22.01 8.15
CA GLY A 20 -21.96 21.59 7.68
C GLY A 20 -22.18 20.42 6.75
N CYS A 21 -22.44 20.68 5.47
CA CYS A 21 -21.75 19.94 4.44
C CYS A 21 -20.28 20.07 4.82
N THR A 22 -19.70 19.02 5.40
CA THR A 22 -18.25 18.88 5.36
C THR A 22 -17.93 18.89 3.87
N ALA A 23 -17.46 20.04 3.36
CA ALA A 23 -16.97 20.11 2.00
C ALA A 23 -15.87 19.06 1.89
N GLN A 24 -15.91 18.26 0.82
CA GLN A 24 -14.86 17.31 0.50
C GLN A 24 -13.52 18.07 0.52
N ALA A 25 -12.55 17.56 1.27
CA ALA A 25 -11.17 18.04 1.22
C ALA A 25 -10.47 17.26 0.11
N GLU A 26 -10.60 17.77 -1.11
CA GLU A 26 -9.89 17.22 -2.27
C GLU A 26 -8.39 17.50 -2.14
N THR A 27 -7.61 16.45 -2.37
CA THR A 27 -6.14 16.53 -2.48
C THR A 27 -5.77 16.52 -3.95
N GLU A 28 -5.09 17.58 -4.37
CA GLU A 28 -4.47 17.69 -5.69
C GLU A 28 -3.24 16.77 -5.78
N ILE A 29 -3.11 16.08 -6.90
CA ILE A 29 -2.05 15.13 -7.25
C ILE A 29 -1.41 15.55 -8.57
N ALA A 30 -0.29 16.28 -8.47
CA ALA A 30 0.48 16.71 -9.62
C ALA A 30 1.23 15.54 -10.29
N ALA A 31 1.46 15.65 -11.60
CA ALA A 31 2.14 14.65 -12.43
C ALA A 31 3.66 14.59 -12.22
N ASN A 32 4.11 14.56 -10.97
CA ASN A 32 5.53 14.57 -10.60
C ASN A 32 6.25 13.27 -10.96
N TRP A 33 5.57 12.28 -11.54
CA TRP A 33 6.24 11.16 -12.21
C TRP A 33 6.77 11.52 -13.61
N LEU A 34 6.58 12.76 -14.07
CA LEU A 34 7.10 13.28 -15.32
C LEU A 34 8.26 14.25 -15.07
N ARG A 35 9.25 14.26 -15.98
CA ARG A 35 10.39 15.19 -15.94
C ARG A 35 9.94 16.66 -16.07
N THR A 36 8.94 16.89 -16.92
CA THR A 36 8.33 18.20 -17.16
C THR A 36 6.81 18.05 -17.06
N PRO A 37 6.22 18.28 -15.88
CA PRO A 37 4.77 18.18 -15.71
C PRO A 37 4.07 19.23 -16.59
N SER A 38 3.31 18.78 -17.59
CA SER A 38 2.46 19.65 -18.41
C SER A 38 1.01 19.20 -18.42
N ASP A 39 0.78 17.89 -18.41
CA ASP A 39 -0.51 17.23 -18.31
C ASP A 39 -0.42 16.06 -17.32
N VAL A 40 -1.49 15.77 -16.58
CA VAL A 40 -1.53 14.65 -15.63
C VAL A 40 -1.48 13.29 -16.33
N PHE A 41 -1.87 13.21 -17.60
CA PHE A 41 -1.78 11.99 -18.40
C PHE A 41 -0.79 12.14 -19.56
N THR A 42 0.14 11.19 -19.69
CA THR A 42 1.09 11.11 -20.80
C THR A 42 0.88 9.82 -21.59
N PRO A 43 0.39 9.88 -22.85
CA PRO A 43 0.24 8.71 -23.70
C PRO A 43 1.57 7.95 -23.86
N GLY A 44 1.54 6.63 -23.69
CA GLY A 44 2.72 5.78 -23.84
C GLY A 44 3.75 5.95 -22.71
N PHE A 45 3.39 6.59 -21.61
CA PHE A 45 4.18 6.56 -20.37
C PHE A 45 4.52 5.12 -19.99
N TYR A 46 5.75 4.93 -19.53
CA TYR A 46 6.23 3.68 -18.99
C TYR A 46 7.28 3.98 -17.92
N GLU A 47 7.21 3.25 -16.82
CA GLU A 47 8.18 3.29 -15.74
C GLU A 47 8.22 1.91 -15.09
N LYS A 48 9.42 1.39 -14.84
CA LYS A 48 9.63 0.22 -14.00
C LYS A 48 10.67 0.56 -12.93
N LEU A 49 10.29 0.42 -11.67
CA LEU A 49 11.11 0.62 -10.50
C LEU A 49 11.36 -0.73 -9.84
N THR A 50 12.63 -1.12 -9.71
CA THR A 50 13.05 -2.35 -9.05
C THR A 50 13.80 -2.01 -7.77
N TYR A 51 13.47 -2.70 -6.68
CA TYR A 51 13.99 -2.46 -5.34
C TYR A 51 14.72 -3.69 -4.82
N ALA A 52 15.82 -3.47 -4.10
CA ALA A 52 16.38 -4.47 -3.20
C ALA A 52 15.61 -4.46 -1.89
N VAL A 53 15.53 -5.62 -1.25
CA VAL A 53 14.84 -5.80 0.03
C VAL A 53 15.86 -6.05 1.13
N GLU A 54 15.71 -5.34 2.23
CA GLU A 54 16.48 -5.53 3.46
C GLU A 54 15.50 -5.63 4.65
N MET A 55 15.95 -6.23 5.75
CA MET A 55 15.15 -6.35 6.97
C MET A 55 15.82 -5.55 8.10
N GLU A 56 15.15 -4.50 8.55
CA GLU A 56 15.51 -3.77 9.76
C GLU A 56 14.80 -4.40 10.96
N LYS A 57 15.55 -5.16 11.77
CA LYS A 57 15.02 -5.86 12.93
C LYS A 57 14.73 -4.89 14.07
N THR A 58 13.63 -5.10 14.79
CA THR A 58 13.40 -4.45 16.07
C THR A 58 14.32 -5.06 17.11
N GLU A 59 15.05 -4.23 17.87
CA GLU A 59 15.96 -4.72 18.92
C GLU A 59 15.23 -5.41 20.09
N ASP A 60 13.92 -5.21 20.22
CA ASP A 60 13.08 -5.76 21.27
C ASP A 60 12.23 -6.94 20.78
N THR A 61 12.84 -8.13 20.72
CA THR A 61 12.13 -9.41 20.46
C THR A 61 11.48 -10.00 21.72
N SER A 62 11.56 -9.31 22.87
CA SER A 62 11.26 -9.88 24.18
C SER A 62 9.77 -10.18 24.43
N VAL A 63 8.87 -9.65 23.58
CA VAL A 63 7.42 -9.79 23.76
C VAL A 63 6.84 -10.99 23.00
N SER A 64 7.35 -11.32 21.82
CA SER A 64 6.77 -12.37 20.97
C SER A 64 7.59 -13.66 20.92
N GLY A 65 8.92 -13.59 21.15
CA GLY A 65 9.86 -14.69 20.92
C GLY A 65 10.11 -15.00 19.44
N MET A 66 9.34 -14.40 18.52
CA MET A 66 9.42 -14.63 17.08
C MET A 66 10.48 -13.73 16.45
N SER A 67 11.26 -14.27 15.51
CA SER A 67 12.17 -13.50 14.68
C SER A 67 12.11 -13.96 13.22
N PHE A 68 12.56 -13.09 12.33
CA PHE A 68 12.59 -13.35 10.89
C PHE A 68 13.99 -13.05 10.34
N GLU A 69 14.52 -13.98 9.56
CA GLU A 69 15.72 -13.81 8.76
C GLU A 69 15.33 -13.71 7.29
N LEU A 70 15.67 -12.60 6.64
CA LEU A 70 15.40 -12.36 5.23
C LEU A 70 16.49 -13.00 4.38
N ASP A 71 16.10 -13.75 3.35
CA ASP A 71 17.00 -14.10 2.25
C ASP A 71 16.93 -12.99 1.19
N ALA A 72 17.83 -12.02 1.31
CA ALA A 72 17.84 -10.83 0.46
C ALA A 72 18.22 -11.13 -1.01
N GLU A 73 18.96 -12.22 -1.27
CA GLU A 73 19.35 -12.58 -2.65
C GLU A 73 18.18 -13.14 -3.45
N ASN A 74 17.21 -13.77 -2.76
CA ASN A 74 16.00 -14.34 -3.34
C ASN A 74 14.75 -13.50 -3.04
N SER A 75 14.91 -12.27 -2.54
CA SER A 75 13.80 -11.34 -2.29
C SER A 75 13.85 -10.15 -3.22
N SER A 76 12.70 -9.76 -3.77
CA SER A 76 12.60 -8.64 -4.70
C SER A 76 11.27 -7.89 -4.56
N TYR A 77 11.28 -6.62 -4.94
CA TYR A 77 10.07 -5.86 -5.14
C TYR A 77 10.21 -5.02 -6.41
N TYR A 78 9.21 -5.06 -7.27
CA TYR A 78 9.16 -4.14 -8.40
C TYR A 78 7.76 -3.57 -8.59
N VAL A 79 7.74 -2.38 -9.20
CA VAL A 79 6.54 -1.67 -9.62
C VAL A 79 6.72 -1.28 -11.08
N GLU A 80 5.78 -1.66 -11.93
CA GLU A 80 5.70 -1.27 -13.33
C GLU A 80 4.44 -0.43 -13.52
N THR A 81 4.58 0.80 -14.02
CA THR A 81 3.46 1.67 -14.37
C THR A 81 3.52 2.02 -15.84
N GLU A 82 2.41 1.84 -16.55
CA GLU A 82 2.30 2.15 -17.97
C GLU A 82 1.00 2.90 -18.29
N ALA A 83 1.00 3.65 -19.38
CA ALA A 83 -0.20 4.17 -20.04
C ALA A 83 -0.46 3.38 -21.33
N PRO A 84 -1.30 2.32 -21.28
CA PRO A 84 -1.52 1.47 -22.45
C PRO A 84 -2.23 2.21 -23.60
N SER A 85 -1.99 1.75 -24.83
CA SER A 85 -2.63 2.31 -26.03
C SER A 85 -4.01 1.73 -26.32
N SER A 86 -4.33 0.56 -25.76
CA SER A 86 -5.63 -0.08 -25.91
C SER A 86 -6.62 0.41 -24.85
N PRO A 87 -7.89 0.67 -25.21
CA PRO A 87 -8.90 1.07 -24.25
C PRO A 87 -9.16 -0.03 -23.22
N PHE A 88 -9.40 0.36 -21.98
CA PHE A 88 -9.83 -0.53 -20.91
C PHE A 88 -11.33 -0.36 -20.67
N SER A 89 -12.06 -1.45 -20.43
CA SER A 89 -13.51 -1.38 -20.15
C SER A 89 -13.84 -2.10 -18.86
N HIS A 90 -14.48 -1.38 -17.94
CA HIS A 90 -14.91 -1.89 -16.64
C HIS A 90 -16.22 -1.20 -16.23
N GLY A 91 -17.10 -1.91 -15.52
CA GLY A 91 -18.36 -1.33 -15.02
C GLY A 91 -19.27 -0.72 -16.09
N GLY A 92 -19.22 -1.23 -17.33
CA GLY A 92 -19.97 -0.67 -18.47
C GLY A 92 -19.43 0.66 -19.03
N THR A 93 -18.25 1.11 -18.55
CA THR A 93 -17.57 2.32 -19.01
C THR A 93 -16.27 1.95 -19.74
N THR A 94 -15.94 2.71 -20.80
CA THR A 94 -14.68 2.55 -21.55
C THR A 94 -13.76 3.73 -21.27
N TYR A 95 -12.53 3.43 -20.87
CA TYR A 95 -11.48 4.36 -20.50
C TYR A 95 -10.40 4.33 -21.59
N ASN A 96 -10.15 5.48 -22.22
CA ASN A 96 -9.12 5.62 -23.27
C ASN A 96 -7.82 6.24 -22.73
N GLU A 97 -7.87 6.84 -21.55
CA GLU A 97 -6.76 7.51 -20.89
C GLU A 97 -6.72 7.02 -19.46
N TYR A 98 -5.80 6.09 -19.19
CA TYR A 98 -5.65 5.45 -17.90
C TYR A 98 -4.21 4.96 -17.75
N TYR A 99 -3.80 4.82 -16.50
CA TYR A 99 -2.59 4.12 -16.11
C TYR A 99 -2.93 2.72 -15.62
N LYS A 100 -2.02 1.79 -15.85
CA LYS A 100 -1.98 0.48 -15.22
C LYS A 100 -0.70 0.43 -14.40
N LEU A 101 -0.84 0.25 -13.10
CA LEU A 101 0.27 -0.04 -12.19
C LEU A 101 0.19 -1.51 -11.79
N HIS A 102 1.30 -2.21 -11.93
CA HIS A 102 1.47 -3.59 -11.55
C HIS A 102 2.66 -3.70 -10.59
N SER A 103 2.50 -4.35 -9.45
CA SER A 103 3.57 -4.56 -8.50
C SER A 103 3.62 -6.01 -8.01
N VAL A 104 4.83 -6.48 -7.75
CA VAL A 104 5.09 -7.81 -7.20
C VAL A 104 6.15 -7.67 -6.12
N ALA A 105 5.80 -8.08 -4.91
CA ALA A 105 6.75 -8.36 -3.84
C ALA A 105 6.92 -9.87 -3.72
N GLU A 106 8.17 -10.33 -3.76
CA GLU A 106 8.56 -11.72 -3.54
C GLU A 106 9.54 -11.75 -2.37
N ILE A 107 9.19 -12.40 -1.26
CA ILE A 107 10.02 -12.43 -0.05
C ILE A 107 10.33 -13.88 0.33
N ALA A 108 11.63 -14.18 0.40
CA ALA A 108 12.18 -15.43 0.89
C ALA A 108 12.76 -15.23 2.30
N GLY A 109 12.68 -16.25 3.14
CA GLY A 109 13.26 -16.17 4.48
C GLY A 109 12.81 -17.26 5.44
N THR A 110 13.17 -17.06 6.71
CA THR A 110 12.98 -18.06 7.77
C THR A 110 12.38 -17.41 9.01
N TYR A 111 11.30 -18.01 9.52
CA TYR A 111 10.78 -17.71 10.86
C TYR A 111 11.42 -18.63 11.90
N THR A 112 11.88 -18.04 13.01
CA THR A 112 12.32 -18.79 14.19
C THR A 112 11.61 -18.29 15.44
N TYR A 113 11.43 -19.18 16.40
CA TYR A 113 10.84 -18.86 17.70
C TYR A 113 11.82 -19.22 18.81
N THR A 114 12.06 -18.27 19.72
CA THR A 114 12.79 -18.47 20.96
C THR A 114 11.80 -18.53 22.12
N ASP A 115 11.72 -19.68 22.77
CA ASP A 115 10.87 -19.87 23.94
C ASP A 115 11.37 -18.97 25.10
N PRO A 116 10.55 -18.05 25.63
CA PRO A 116 10.96 -17.13 26.68
C PRO A 116 11.22 -17.80 28.04
N GLU A 117 10.69 -19.01 28.28
CA GLU A 117 10.88 -19.75 29.53
C GLU A 117 12.18 -20.57 29.52
N THR A 118 12.52 -21.18 28.38
CA THR A 118 13.68 -22.09 28.26
C THR A 118 14.89 -21.43 27.59
N GLY A 119 14.67 -20.39 26.77
CA GLY A 119 15.67 -19.77 25.92
C GLY A 119 16.06 -20.61 24.70
N GLU A 120 15.33 -21.70 24.41
CA GLU A 120 15.57 -22.55 23.25
C GLU A 120 15.00 -21.92 21.97
N THR A 121 15.82 -21.83 20.93
CA THR A 121 15.41 -21.34 19.61
C THR A 121 15.15 -22.51 18.67
N SER A 122 14.01 -22.45 17.96
CA SER A 122 13.60 -23.43 16.96
C SER A 122 13.20 -22.73 15.65
N GLU A 123 13.50 -23.37 14.53
CA GLU A 123 12.97 -22.96 13.23
C GLU A 123 11.51 -23.41 13.12
N ILE A 124 10.65 -22.50 12.66
CA ILE A 124 9.23 -22.79 12.43
C ILE A 124 9.01 -23.16 10.95
N CYS A 125 9.53 -22.32 10.04
CA CYS A 125 9.48 -22.57 8.61
C CYS A 125 10.52 -21.71 7.87
N SER A 126 11.00 -22.24 6.76
CA SER A 126 11.83 -21.55 5.77
C SER A 126 11.14 -21.65 4.41
N PHE A 127 11.09 -20.56 3.65
CA PHE A 127 10.36 -20.46 2.39
C PHE A 127 11.10 -19.57 1.39
N GLY A 128 10.89 -19.79 0.09
CA GLY A 128 11.56 -19.04 -0.96
C GLY A 128 12.98 -19.52 -1.26
N GLY A 129 13.47 -19.17 -2.45
CA GLY A 129 14.87 -19.35 -2.84
C GLY A 129 15.27 -20.83 -2.92
N GLU A 130 16.24 -21.25 -2.12
CA GLU A 130 16.65 -22.67 -2.09
C GLU A 130 15.64 -23.60 -1.42
N ASN A 131 14.66 -23.03 -0.70
CA ASN A 131 13.60 -23.79 -0.02
C ASN A 131 12.40 -24.06 -0.94
N ASP A 132 12.25 -23.34 -2.06
CA ASP A 132 11.15 -23.56 -2.99
C ASP A 132 11.24 -24.96 -3.61
N THR A 133 10.24 -25.80 -3.35
CA THR A 133 10.17 -27.14 -3.93
C THR A 133 8.86 -27.36 -4.69
N PRO A 134 8.87 -28.04 -5.86
CA PRO A 134 7.64 -28.40 -6.55
C PRO A 134 6.74 -29.39 -5.78
N ALA A 135 7.18 -29.86 -4.61
CA ALA A 135 6.51 -30.89 -3.83
C ALA A 135 5.56 -30.31 -2.76
N SER A 136 5.74 -29.04 -2.39
CA SER A 136 5.00 -28.38 -1.32
C SER A 136 4.78 -26.92 -1.72
N ASP A 137 3.51 -26.49 -1.72
CA ASP A 137 3.20 -25.07 -1.84
C ASP A 137 3.66 -24.30 -0.59
N ALA A 138 3.68 -24.96 0.57
CA ALA A 138 4.02 -24.35 1.85
C ALA A 138 5.49 -23.94 2.03
N ASP A 139 6.33 -24.18 1.02
CA ASP A 139 7.72 -23.75 0.99
C ASP A 139 7.94 -22.58 -0.01
N ASP A 140 6.91 -22.21 -0.78
CA ASP A 140 6.96 -21.12 -1.77
C ASP A 140 7.26 -19.77 -1.10
N ALA A 141 8.02 -18.90 -1.76
CA ALA A 141 8.22 -17.51 -1.34
C ALA A 141 6.88 -16.79 -1.07
N ILE A 142 6.87 -15.86 -0.11
CA ILE A 142 5.77 -14.88 0.00
C ILE A 142 5.67 -14.18 -1.35
N ARG A 143 4.46 -14.13 -1.92
CA ARG A 143 4.19 -13.43 -3.17
C ARG A 143 2.96 -12.56 -3.01
N ILE A 144 3.15 -11.25 -3.15
CA ILE A 144 2.08 -10.27 -3.12
C ILE A 144 2.08 -9.55 -4.46
N GLU A 145 1.08 -9.85 -5.28
CA GLU A 145 0.93 -9.33 -6.63
C GLU A 145 -0.31 -8.43 -6.69
N ARG A 146 -0.13 -7.21 -7.20
CA ARG A 146 -1.20 -6.22 -7.29
C ARG A 146 -1.21 -5.57 -8.65
N THR A 147 -2.40 -5.39 -9.20
CA THR A 147 -2.62 -4.59 -10.41
C THR A 147 -3.73 -3.59 -10.14
N VAL A 148 -3.50 -2.32 -10.43
CA VAL A 148 -4.51 -1.27 -10.33
C VAL A 148 -4.57 -0.47 -11.62
N TYR A 149 -5.80 -0.24 -12.08
CA TYR A 149 -6.12 0.63 -13.21
C TYR A 149 -6.71 1.91 -12.65
N PHE A 150 -6.16 3.06 -13.04
CA PHE A 150 -6.61 4.36 -12.55
C PHE A 150 -6.55 5.41 -13.65
N ARG A 151 -7.39 6.44 -13.56
CA ARG A 151 -7.43 7.56 -14.51
C ARG A 151 -7.05 8.86 -13.84
N THR A 152 -6.77 9.85 -14.67
CA THR A 152 -6.67 11.24 -14.26
C THR A 152 -8.03 11.92 -14.43
N THR A 153 -8.45 12.74 -13.47
CA THR A 153 -9.64 13.60 -13.63
C THR A 153 -9.20 14.92 -14.24
N ARG A 154 -9.41 15.07 -15.54
CA ARG A 154 -9.03 16.29 -16.28
C ARG A 154 -9.70 17.52 -15.67
N GLY A 155 -8.90 18.42 -15.07
CA GLY A 155 -9.34 19.71 -14.54
C GLY A 155 -9.25 19.85 -13.02
N ASP A 156 -9.15 18.73 -12.28
CA ASP A 156 -9.04 18.71 -10.82
C ASP A 156 -7.69 18.17 -10.34
N ASP A 157 -6.76 17.94 -11.28
CA ASP A 157 -5.42 17.40 -11.06
C ASP A 157 -5.44 16.25 -10.03
N ASN A 158 -6.31 15.25 -10.23
CA ASN A 158 -6.51 14.15 -9.29
C ASN A 158 -6.43 12.78 -9.98
N LEU A 159 -6.25 11.72 -9.19
CA LEU A 159 -6.25 10.33 -9.61
C LEU A 159 -7.48 9.62 -9.05
N GLU A 160 -8.13 8.81 -9.89
CA GLU A 160 -9.27 7.98 -9.50
C GLU A 160 -9.03 6.52 -9.88
N PRO A 161 -9.18 5.58 -8.93
CA PRO A 161 -9.11 4.17 -9.24
C PRO A 161 -10.33 3.73 -10.07
N ILE A 162 -10.12 2.75 -10.95
CA ILE A 162 -11.14 2.15 -11.81
C ILE A 162 -11.39 0.71 -11.40
N TYR A 163 -10.31 -0.06 -11.22
CA TYR A 163 -10.36 -1.48 -10.90
C TYR A 163 -9.02 -1.93 -10.32
N SER A 164 -9.02 -2.88 -9.39
CA SER A 164 -7.79 -3.54 -8.94
C SER A 164 -7.97 -5.05 -8.76
N GLU A 165 -6.85 -5.77 -8.92
CA GLU A 165 -6.71 -7.22 -8.76
C GLU A 165 -5.53 -7.46 -7.83
N ASN A 166 -5.72 -8.32 -6.83
CA ASN A 166 -4.72 -8.59 -5.82
C ASN A 166 -4.67 -10.09 -5.54
N ASP A 167 -3.48 -10.67 -5.62
CA ASP A 167 -3.19 -12.06 -5.28
C ASP A 167 -2.15 -12.07 -4.15
N ILE A 168 -2.49 -12.71 -3.03
CA ILE A 168 -1.70 -12.71 -1.81
C ILE A 168 -1.41 -14.14 -1.39
N TYR A 169 -0.13 -14.47 -1.38
CA TYR A 169 0.43 -15.64 -0.74
C TYR A 169 1.42 -15.16 0.33
N SER A 170 1.14 -15.41 1.61
CA SER A 170 1.95 -14.81 2.68
C SER A 170 2.02 -15.65 3.95
N PHE A 171 3.12 -15.48 4.69
CA PHE A 171 3.31 -16.04 6.01
C PHE A 171 3.24 -14.91 7.03
N ALA A 172 2.57 -15.14 8.16
CA ALA A 172 2.55 -14.20 9.27
C ALA A 172 2.51 -14.94 10.62
N PRO A 173 3.08 -14.37 11.69
CA PRO A 173 2.90 -14.93 13.03
C PRO A 173 1.40 -15.10 13.35
N ALA A 174 1.02 -16.24 13.91
CA ALA A 174 -0.38 -16.57 14.21
C ALA A 174 -0.96 -15.70 15.35
N GLY A 175 -0.13 -14.95 16.05
CA GLY A 175 -0.52 -13.97 17.05
C GLY A 175 0.68 -13.15 17.54
N ALA A 176 0.43 -12.19 18.41
CA ALA A 176 1.47 -11.35 19.00
C ALA A 176 2.40 -12.11 19.97
N THR A 177 2.01 -13.30 20.43
CA THR A 177 2.76 -14.15 21.36
C THR A 177 2.68 -15.62 20.92
N GLY A 178 3.80 -16.34 21.02
CA GLY A 178 3.88 -17.79 20.76
C GLY A 178 4.57 -18.14 19.43
N GLY A 179 4.98 -19.40 19.29
CA GLY A 179 5.80 -19.88 18.17
C GLY A 179 5.06 -20.36 16.93
N GLY A 180 3.85 -19.86 16.67
CA GLY A 180 3.04 -20.27 15.52
C GLY A 180 3.15 -19.30 14.34
N VAL A 181 3.19 -19.83 13.13
CA VAL A 181 3.09 -19.11 11.86
C VAL A 181 1.86 -19.61 11.11
N ALA A 182 1.12 -18.67 10.51
CA ALA A 182 0.00 -18.93 9.62
C ALA A 182 0.39 -18.57 8.18
N LEU A 183 0.11 -19.48 7.27
CA LEU A 183 0.24 -19.31 5.82
C LEU A 183 -1.13 -18.95 5.24
N TYR A 184 -1.21 -17.88 4.45
CA TYR A 184 -2.43 -17.39 3.82
C TYR A 184 -2.30 -17.43 2.30
N SER A 185 -3.38 -17.81 1.63
CA SER A 185 -3.51 -17.72 0.18
C SER A 185 -4.92 -17.24 -0.16
N TYR A 186 -5.02 -16.02 -0.67
CA TYR A 186 -6.30 -15.41 -1.03
C TYR A 186 -6.11 -14.38 -2.13
N SER A 187 -7.19 -14.08 -2.83
CA SER A 187 -7.23 -13.00 -3.80
C SER A 187 -8.46 -12.13 -3.60
N TYR A 188 -8.39 -10.91 -4.08
CA TYR A 188 -9.53 -10.02 -4.15
C TYR A 188 -9.45 -9.07 -5.33
N THR A 189 -10.63 -8.66 -5.79
CA THR A 189 -10.76 -7.62 -6.80
C THR A 189 -11.56 -6.46 -6.23
N ILE A 190 -11.27 -5.24 -6.68
CA ILE A 190 -12.03 -4.04 -6.30
C ILE A 190 -12.52 -3.37 -7.57
N GLY A 191 -13.83 -3.35 -7.77
CA GLY A 191 -14.48 -2.63 -8.87
C GLY A 191 -15.06 -1.31 -8.42
N TYR A 192 -14.61 -0.20 -9.01
CA TYR A 192 -15.12 1.14 -8.71
C TYR A 192 -16.17 1.54 -9.75
N ASN A 193 -17.24 2.18 -9.29
CA ASN A 193 -18.26 2.68 -10.21
C ASN A 193 -17.74 3.89 -11.03
N ALA A 194 -18.44 4.26 -12.10
CA ALA A 194 -17.97 5.30 -13.04
C ALA A 194 -17.73 6.69 -12.40
N GLY A 195 -18.42 6.98 -11.29
CA GLY A 195 -18.29 8.22 -10.53
C GLY A 195 -17.34 8.10 -9.32
N CYS A 196 -16.68 6.96 -9.13
CA CYS A 196 -15.83 6.65 -7.99
C CYS A 196 -16.49 6.95 -6.62
N THR A 197 -17.82 6.75 -6.51
CA THR A 197 -18.58 6.98 -5.27
C THR A 197 -18.83 5.71 -4.47
N GLU A 198 -18.66 4.56 -5.11
CA GLU A 198 -18.91 3.21 -4.57
C GLU A 198 -17.83 2.26 -5.11
N ALA A 199 -17.41 1.30 -4.29
CA ALA A 199 -16.58 0.18 -4.72
C ALA A 199 -17.15 -1.14 -4.20
N SER A 200 -17.07 -2.18 -5.04
CA SER A 200 -17.37 -3.57 -4.66
C SER A 200 -16.07 -4.35 -4.56
N ILE A 201 -15.92 -5.09 -3.46
CA ILE A 201 -14.77 -5.94 -3.19
C ILE A 201 -15.24 -7.38 -3.19
N ASP A 202 -14.68 -8.19 -4.09
CA ASP A 202 -15.00 -9.61 -4.24
C ASP A 202 -13.79 -10.44 -3.79
N TYR A 203 -14.01 -11.42 -2.90
CA TYR A 203 -12.94 -12.21 -2.27
C TYR A 203 -12.95 -13.67 -2.68
N THR A 204 -11.76 -14.26 -2.72
CA THR A 204 -11.57 -15.70 -2.79
C THR A 204 -10.49 -16.14 -1.79
N ASP A 205 -10.87 -16.97 -0.83
CA ASP A 205 -9.92 -17.67 0.06
C ASP A 205 -9.57 -19.03 -0.58
N ASN A 206 -8.31 -19.21 -0.98
CA ASN A 206 -7.86 -20.41 -1.66
C ASN A 206 -7.74 -21.63 -0.72
N PHE A 207 -7.83 -21.41 0.59
CA PHE A 207 -7.82 -22.46 1.61
C PHE A 207 -9.21 -22.72 2.23
N ALA A 208 -10.26 -22.04 1.76
CA ALA A 208 -11.61 -22.12 2.34
C ALA A 208 -12.15 -23.55 2.46
N ASP A 209 -11.89 -24.39 1.45
CA ASP A 209 -12.44 -25.74 1.35
C ASP A 209 -11.55 -26.83 1.98
N LEU A 210 -10.36 -26.48 2.49
CA LEU A 210 -9.45 -27.44 3.14
C LEU A 210 -10.03 -27.96 4.47
N SER A 211 -9.84 -29.26 4.72
CA SER A 211 -10.14 -29.91 5.99
C SER A 211 -9.13 -29.52 7.09
N ALA A 212 -9.46 -29.78 8.36
CA ALA A 212 -8.54 -29.47 9.47
C ALA A 212 -7.19 -30.21 9.36
N GLU A 213 -7.17 -31.39 8.76
CA GLU A 213 -5.95 -32.17 8.52
C GLU A 213 -5.10 -31.53 7.41
N GLU A 214 -5.73 -31.02 6.35
CA GLU A 214 -5.05 -30.34 5.24
C GLU A 214 -4.55 -28.93 5.60
N LEU A 215 -5.14 -28.30 6.62
CA LEU A 215 -4.67 -27.01 7.14
C LEU A 215 -3.39 -27.15 7.96
N GLN A 216 -3.08 -28.34 8.50
CA GLN A 216 -1.86 -28.54 9.27
C GLN A 216 -0.70 -28.87 8.33
N VAL A 217 0.34 -28.03 8.31
CA VAL A 217 1.55 -28.27 7.49
C VAL A 217 2.61 -28.99 8.31
N SER A 218 3.00 -28.42 9.45
CA SER A 218 4.02 -28.97 10.36
C SER A 218 3.77 -28.50 11.80
N GLU A 219 4.60 -28.91 12.75
CA GLU A 219 4.56 -28.33 14.10
C GLU A 219 4.91 -26.84 14.03
N GLY A 220 3.97 -25.96 14.38
CA GLY A 220 4.17 -24.50 14.34
C GLY A 220 3.72 -23.81 13.05
N LEU A 221 3.49 -24.53 11.93
CA LEU A 221 2.96 -23.95 10.68
C LEU A 221 1.59 -24.52 10.31
N GLN A 222 0.64 -23.62 10.05
CA GLN A 222 -0.71 -23.97 9.58
C GLN A 222 -1.17 -23.05 8.45
N LYS A 223 -2.00 -23.56 7.54
CA LYS A 223 -2.75 -22.76 6.57
C LYS A 223 -3.89 -22.05 7.31
N GLY A 224 -3.94 -20.73 7.21
CA GLY A 224 -4.96 -19.87 7.80
C GLY A 224 -6.09 -19.59 6.81
N LYS A 225 -7.34 -19.75 7.27
CA LYS A 225 -8.52 -19.28 6.53
C LYS A 225 -8.75 -17.81 6.79
N VAL A 226 -9.02 -17.05 5.74
CA VAL A 226 -9.23 -15.62 5.82
C VAL A 226 -10.72 -15.37 6.05
N LEU A 227 -11.08 -14.72 7.17
CA LEU A 227 -12.47 -14.39 7.50
C LEU A 227 -12.92 -13.08 6.84
N LEU A 228 -12.63 -12.93 5.55
CA LEU A 228 -13.11 -11.82 4.72
C LEU A 228 -14.30 -12.27 3.89
N SER A 229 -15.13 -11.30 3.50
CA SER A 229 -16.33 -11.55 2.71
C SER A 229 -16.58 -10.39 1.76
N ASP A 230 -17.26 -10.68 0.65
CA ASP A 230 -17.64 -9.67 -0.33
C ASP A 230 -18.33 -8.49 0.34
N VAL A 231 -17.93 -7.28 -0.04
CA VAL A 231 -18.42 -6.04 0.56
C VAL A 231 -18.55 -4.95 -0.48
N THR A 232 -19.62 -4.16 -0.35
CA THR A 232 -19.77 -2.89 -1.06
C THR A 232 -19.52 -1.75 -0.06
N VAL A 233 -18.66 -0.81 -0.45
CA VAL A 233 -18.36 0.40 0.30
C VAL A 233 -18.89 1.61 -0.46
N ASP A 234 -19.66 2.44 0.24
CA ASP A 234 -20.29 3.66 -0.29
C ASP A 234 -19.57 4.93 0.20
N ASP A 235 -20.02 6.09 -0.27
CA ASP A 235 -19.59 7.42 0.21
C ASP A 235 -18.07 7.66 0.04
N LEU A 236 -17.43 7.02 -0.96
CA LEU A 236 -15.97 7.06 -1.13
C LEU A 236 -15.44 8.51 -1.20
N GLN A 237 -16.03 9.35 -2.05
CA GLN A 237 -15.63 10.76 -2.25
C GLN A 237 -16.26 11.73 -1.24
N ARG A 238 -16.91 11.26 -0.17
CA ARG A 238 -17.64 12.15 0.74
C ARG A 238 -16.76 13.17 1.47
N SER A 239 -15.54 12.76 1.82
CA SER A 239 -14.67 13.54 2.72
C SER A 239 -13.30 13.85 2.12
N TYR A 240 -12.72 12.95 1.34
CA TYR A 240 -11.34 13.03 0.84
C TYR A 240 -11.21 12.47 -0.58
N THR A 241 -10.09 12.78 -1.23
CA THR A 241 -9.66 12.08 -2.45
C THR A 241 -9.56 10.58 -2.18
N VAL A 242 -10.15 9.79 -3.07
CA VAL A 242 -10.21 8.32 -2.98
C VAL A 242 -9.05 7.71 -3.73
N LEU A 243 -8.32 6.82 -3.09
CA LEU A 243 -7.31 6.00 -3.72
C LEU A 243 -7.49 4.51 -3.44
N ASP A 244 -7.03 3.68 -4.37
CA ASP A 244 -6.78 2.27 -4.10
C ASP A 244 -5.48 2.13 -3.28
N ASN A 245 -5.40 1.15 -2.38
CA ASN A 245 -4.18 0.91 -1.62
C ASN A 245 -2.95 0.65 -2.50
N ALA A 246 -3.12 -0.06 -3.63
CA ALA A 246 -2.03 -0.38 -4.56
C ALA A 246 -1.45 0.86 -5.28
N GLN A 247 -2.20 1.97 -5.35
CA GLN A 247 -1.76 3.20 -6.01
C GLN A 247 -1.18 4.24 -5.03
N LEU A 248 -1.20 3.97 -3.72
CA LEU A 248 -0.90 4.96 -2.68
C LEU A 248 0.51 5.54 -2.80
N TYR A 249 1.54 4.69 -2.97
CA TYR A 249 2.92 5.16 -3.13
C TYR A 249 3.16 5.91 -4.44
N PHE A 250 2.46 5.53 -5.50
CA PHE A 250 2.53 6.25 -6.77
C PHE A 250 1.91 7.65 -6.65
N ALA A 251 0.70 7.72 -6.08
CA ALA A 251 -0.02 8.98 -5.85
C ALA A 251 0.75 9.94 -4.92
N GLY A 252 1.44 9.40 -3.90
CA GLY A 252 2.23 10.18 -2.95
C GLY A 252 3.29 11.09 -3.60
N ARG A 253 3.79 10.73 -4.78
CA ARG A 253 4.75 11.53 -5.57
C ARG A 253 4.17 12.90 -5.98
N GLY A 254 2.85 12.94 -6.20
CA GLY A 254 2.14 14.12 -6.70
C GLY A 254 1.59 15.04 -5.62
N ILE A 255 1.59 14.61 -4.35
CA ILE A 255 0.95 15.34 -3.26
C ILE A 255 1.89 16.41 -2.70
N ALA A 256 1.37 17.63 -2.53
CA ALA A 256 2.07 18.71 -1.85
C ALA A 256 2.10 18.48 -0.33
N LEU A 257 3.13 17.76 0.14
CA LEU A 257 3.27 17.39 1.55
C LEU A 257 3.97 18.47 2.37
N SER A 258 3.54 18.63 3.63
CA SER A 258 4.14 19.57 4.59
C SER A 258 4.42 18.87 5.92
N ALA A 259 5.41 19.38 6.66
CA ALA A 259 5.75 18.82 7.97
C ALA A 259 4.75 19.17 9.08
N ASP A 260 4.02 20.28 8.91
CA ASP A 260 3.13 20.83 9.93
C ASP A 260 1.66 20.38 9.77
N ALA A 261 1.30 19.78 8.64
CA ALA A 261 -0.06 19.32 8.35
C ALA A 261 -0.04 18.03 7.53
N GLY A 262 -0.72 17.01 8.04
CA GLY A 262 -0.96 15.76 7.33
C GLY A 262 -2.03 15.92 6.24
N THR A 263 -1.84 15.25 5.11
CA THR A 263 -2.82 15.15 4.03
C THR A 263 -3.62 13.87 4.22
N SER A 264 -4.94 14.01 4.38
CA SER A 264 -5.85 12.86 4.58
C SER A 264 -6.43 12.39 3.24
N LEU A 265 -6.37 11.08 3.02
CA LEU A 265 -6.91 10.40 1.87
C LEU A 265 -7.93 9.35 2.33
N ALA A 266 -8.91 9.07 1.49
CA ALA A 266 -9.75 7.88 1.59
C ALA A 266 -9.03 6.75 0.83
N VAL A 267 -8.72 5.64 1.49
CA VAL A 267 -8.02 4.51 0.88
C VAL A 267 -8.91 3.28 0.96
N VAL A 268 -9.17 2.65 -0.19
CA VAL A 268 -9.85 1.36 -0.27
C VAL A 268 -8.79 0.27 -0.36
N SER A 269 -8.85 -0.70 0.56
CA SER A 269 -8.10 -1.94 0.47
C SER A 269 -9.07 -3.11 0.59
N GLY A 270 -8.64 -4.31 0.23
CA GLY A 270 -9.42 -5.48 0.55
C GLY A 270 -9.63 -5.55 2.07
N GLU A 271 -8.54 -5.82 2.78
CA GLU A 271 -8.50 -6.21 4.18
C GLU A 271 -9.30 -5.29 5.13
N ASN A 272 -9.40 -3.99 4.81
CA ASN A 272 -10.07 -2.99 5.64
C ASN A 272 -11.31 -2.35 5.00
N GLY A 273 -11.61 -2.62 3.73
CA GLY A 273 -12.59 -1.85 2.97
C GLY A 273 -12.15 -0.39 2.86
N LEU A 274 -13.06 0.56 3.18
CA LEU A 274 -12.75 1.99 3.17
C LEU A 274 -12.11 2.43 4.51
N GLY A 275 -10.84 2.84 4.45
CA GLY A 275 -10.12 3.49 5.53
C GLY A 275 -9.77 4.94 5.21
N SER A 276 -9.28 5.67 6.21
CA SER A 276 -8.65 6.98 6.01
C SER A 276 -7.19 6.94 6.40
N VAL A 277 -6.32 7.44 5.53
CA VAL A 277 -4.87 7.43 5.69
C VAL A 277 -4.35 8.86 5.69
N SER A 278 -3.43 9.17 6.60
CA SER A 278 -2.73 10.45 6.65
C SER A 278 -1.29 10.30 6.18
N LEU A 279 -0.89 11.17 5.25
CA LEU A 279 0.48 11.34 4.77
C LEU A 279 1.07 12.60 5.39
N THR A 280 2.18 12.49 6.10
CA THR A 280 2.83 13.61 6.78
C THR A 280 4.32 13.61 6.48
N ALA A 281 4.87 14.73 6.03
CA ALA A 281 6.32 14.83 5.84
C ALA A 281 7.03 14.86 7.20
N SER A 282 8.09 14.07 7.37
CA SER A 282 8.89 14.08 8.59
C SER A 282 10.08 15.04 8.42
N GLY A 283 9.80 16.33 8.57
CA GLY A 283 10.82 17.39 8.53
C GLY A 283 11.16 17.91 7.14
N ASP A 284 12.24 18.70 7.06
CA ASP A 284 12.71 19.31 5.83
C ASP A 284 13.37 18.29 4.90
N PRO A 285 13.30 18.48 3.56
CA PRO A 285 13.98 17.61 2.62
C PRO A 285 15.49 17.53 2.89
N ALA A 286 16.04 16.32 2.85
CA ALA A 286 17.44 16.06 3.17
C ALA A 286 18.15 15.31 2.03
N ALA A 287 19.40 15.69 1.77
CA ALA A 287 20.29 14.97 0.86
C ALA A 287 20.64 13.59 1.46
N THR A 288 20.34 12.52 0.73
CA THR A 288 20.59 11.13 1.13
C THR A 288 21.38 10.44 0.01
N PRO A 289 22.46 9.72 0.32
CA PRO A 289 23.23 9.00 -0.71
C PRO A 289 22.46 7.80 -1.23
N PHE A 290 22.42 7.65 -2.56
CA PHE A 290 21.86 6.48 -3.24
C PHE A 290 22.78 5.99 -4.35
N THR A 291 22.76 4.68 -4.57
CA THR A 291 23.44 4.02 -5.69
C THR A 291 22.45 3.13 -6.42
N PHE A 292 22.14 3.46 -7.68
CA PHE A 292 21.16 2.74 -8.51
C PHE A 292 21.48 2.90 -10.00
N THR A 293 20.73 2.24 -10.87
CA THR A 293 20.81 2.42 -12.33
C THR A 293 19.54 3.12 -12.83
N MET A 294 19.70 4.14 -13.67
CA MET A 294 18.60 4.87 -14.30
C MET A 294 18.77 4.82 -15.82
N ASP A 295 17.82 4.19 -16.51
CA ASP A 295 17.83 4.05 -17.97
C ASP A 295 19.14 3.46 -18.53
N GLY A 296 19.72 2.50 -17.79
CA GLY A 296 20.99 1.84 -18.13
C GLY A 296 22.25 2.58 -17.68
N GLU A 297 22.13 3.80 -17.18
CA GLU A 297 23.26 4.60 -16.69
C GLU A 297 23.40 4.49 -15.16
N PRO A 298 24.61 4.26 -14.63
CA PRO A 298 24.82 4.21 -13.20
C PRO A 298 24.67 5.60 -12.57
N PHE A 299 23.97 5.66 -11.44
CA PHE A 299 23.87 6.81 -10.56
C PHE A 299 24.55 6.47 -9.22
N ASP A 300 25.43 7.37 -8.77
CA ASP A 300 26.05 7.31 -7.45
C ASP A 300 26.19 8.75 -6.93
N GLY A 301 25.40 9.11 -5.92
CA GLY A 301 25.38 10.47 -5.39
C GLY A 301 24.22 10.75 -4.44
N ASP A 302 24.14 12.01 -4.01
CA ASP A 302 23.10 12.46 -3.09
C ASP A 302 21.81 12.83 -3.84
N VAL A 303 20.68 12.31 -3.37
CA VAL A 303 19.33 12.71 -3.79
C VAL A 303 18.66 13.43 -2.62
N THR A 304 18.28 14.69 -2.80
CA THR A 304 17.38 15.38 -1.86
C THR A 304 16.02 14.69 -1.84
N CYS A 305 15.66 14.15 -0.68
CA CYS A 305 14.42 13.41 -0.47
C CYS A 305 13.57 14.04 0.63
N THR A 306 12.25 13.89 0.50
CA THR A 306 11.29 14.13 1.59
C THR A 306 10.87 12.78 2.15
N THR A 307 11.09 12.56 3.43
CA THR A 307 10.57 11.37 4.12
C THR A 307 9.13 11.61 4.52
N VAL A 308 8.26 10.65 4.23
CA VAL A 308 6.81 10.75 4.42
C VAL A 308 6.34 9.57 5.23
N SER A 309 5.72 9.86 6.36
CA SER A 309 5.03 8.85 7.17
C SER A 309 3.61 8.69 6.67
N ILE A 310 3.20 7.43 6.49
CA ILE A 310 1.87 7.04 6.02
C ILE A 310 1.22 6.22 7.13
N SER A 311 0.08 6.70 7.65
CA SER A 311 -0.55 6.12 8.83
C SER A 311 -2.06 6.02 8.68
N VAL A 312 -2.64 4.93 9.18
CA VAL A 312 -4.10 4.79 9.25
C VAL A 312 -4.64 5.72 10.33
N THR A 313 -5.55 6.61 9.94
CA THR A 313 -6.27 7.49 10.86
C THR A 313 -7.49 6.77 11.41
N SER A 314 -7.28 5.93 12.43
CA SER A 314 -8.38 5.33 13.18
C SER A 314 -8.57 6.06 14.51
N SER A 315 -9.81 6.22 14.97
CA SER A 315 -10.11 6.76 16.31
C SER A 315 -9.93 5.72 17.42
N GLY A 316 -9.22 4.61 17.17
CA GLY A 316 -9.02 3.48 18.08
C GLY A 316 -7.55 3.12 18.27
N ALA A 317 -7.26 2.20 19.19
CA ALA A 317 -5.89 1.81 19.59
C ALA A 317 -5.14 0.93 18.56
N ASN A 318 -5.73 0.65 17.39
CA ASN A 318 -5.23 -0.35 16.44
C ASN A 318 -4.93 0.25 15.06
N SER A 319 -4.26 1.42 15.00
CA SER A 319 -3.84 2.04 13.73
C SER A 319 -2.65 1.37 13.05
N GLY A 320 -2.06 0.34 13.69
CA GLY A 320 -0.80 -0.26 13.25
C GLY A 320 0.39 0.70 13.40
N LEU A 321 1.58 0.20 13.04
CA LEU A 321 2.77 1.04 12.89
C LEU A 321 2.69 1.79 11.56
N PRO A 322 3.17 3.04 11.48
CA PRO A 322 3.18 3.78 10.23
C PRO A 322 4.20 3.21 9.24
N HIS A 323 3.87 3.32 7.96
CA HIS A 323 4.81 3.09 6.86
C HIS A 323 5.63 4.36 6.64
N SER A 324 6.79 4.25 6.00
CA SER A 324 7.62 5.40 5.63
C SER A 324 8.05 5.30 4.17
N VAL A 325 8.04 6.41 3.45
CA VAL A 325 8.53 6.50 2.07
C VAL A 325 9.42 7.72 1.92
N LYS A 326 10.61 7.55 1.33
CA LYS A 326 11.49 8.66 0.93
C LYS A 326 11.23 8.98 -0.55
N TYR A 327 10.52 10.06 -0.83
CA TYR A 327 10.34 10.53 -2.21
C TYR A 327 11.46 11.48 -2.61
N ALA A 328 12.03 11.29 -3.80
CA ALA A 328 12.92 12.29 -4.37
C ALA A 328 12.18 13.64 -4.53
N SER A 329 12.87 14.74 -4.26
CA SER A 329 12.31 16.09 -4.42
C SER A 329 12.07 16.44 -5.89
N THR A 330 11.03 17.22 -6.18
CA THR A 330 10.70 17.70 -7.53
C THR A 330 11.66 18.75 -8.07
N ALA A 331 12.47 19.38 -7.21
CA ALA A 331 13.35 20.51 -7.52
C ALA A 331 14.82 20.12 -7.69
N GLN A 332 15.12 19.08 -8.46
CA GLN A 332 16.49 18.56 -8.64
C GLN A 332 17.13 19.05 -9.97
N GLY A 333 17.65 20.28 -9.96
CA GLY A 333 18.55 20.80 -11.01
C GLY A 333 17.96 21.84 -11.96
N GLU A 334 18.76 22.30 -12.93
CA GLU A 334 18.34 23.29 -13.96
C GLU A 334 17.30 22.74 -14.95
N ASP A 335 17.19 21.41 -15.06
CA ASP A 335 16.33 20.68 -16.00
C ASP A 335 14.96 20.25 -15.44
N GLY A 336 14.66 20.53 -14.16
CA GLY A 336 13.41 20.15 -13.50
C GLY A 336 13.51 18.87 -12.65
N ASN A 337 12.51 18.00 -12.74
CA ASN A 337 12.35 16.83 -11.88
C ASN A 337 13.19 15.63 -12.36
N SER A 338 14.50 15.68 -12.10
CA SER A 338 15.47 14.73 -12.67
C SER A 338 15.39 13.30 -12.11
N CYS A 339 14.81 13.11 -10.93
CA CYS A 339 14.55 11.79 -10.34
C CYS A 339 13.05 11.45 -10.31
N TYR A 340 12.21 12.12 -11.12
CA TYR A 340 10.78 11.84 -11.29
C TYR A 340 10.00 11.71 -9.96
N ALA A 341 10.41 12.41 -8.91
CA ALA A 341 9.91 12.22 -7.56
C ALA A 341 9.76 10.75 -7.13
N MET A 342 10.62 9.85 -7.61
CA MET A 342 10.52 8.41 -7.36
C MET A 342 10.54 8.10 -5.86
N PRO A 343 9.80 7.06 -5.41
CA PRO A 343 10.01 6.47 -4.10
C PRO A 343 11.40 5.82 -4.10
N MET A 344 12.37 6.46 -3.44
CA MET A 344 13.76 6.00 -3.36
C MET A 344 13.94 4.89 -2.33
N GLU A 345 13.13 4.93 -1.27
CA GLU A 345 13.11 3.95 -0.20
C GLU A 345 11.69 3.84 0.35
N ILE A 346 11.21 2.62 0.61
CA ILE A 346 9.92 2.31 1.23
C ILE A 346 10.20 1.41 2.44
N ALA A 347 9.69 1.75 3.61
CA ALA A 347 9.78 0.93 4.81
C ALA A 347 8.37 0.53 5.28
N GLU A 348 8.11 -0.78 5.33
CA GLU A 348 6.84 -1.36 5.75
C GLU A 348 7.02 -2.17 7.03
N PRO A 349 6.21 -1.93 8.08
CA PRO A 349 6.23 -2.74 9.28
C PRO A 349 5.91 -4.21 8.99
N PHE A 350 6.66 -5.12 9.61
CA PHE A 350 6.57 -6.55 9.35
C PHE A 350 6.27 -7.37 10.62
N GLY A 351 5.36 -8.34 10.47
CA GLY A 351 5.16 -9.46 11.39
C GLY A 351 4.90 -9.08 12.85
N TYR A 352 3.94 -8.18 13.13
CA TYR A 352 3.60 -7.75 14.49
C TYR A 352 4.75 -7.12 15.28
N GLY A 353 5.63 -6.36 14.60
CA GLY A 353 6.72 -5.63 15.24
C GLY A 353 8.05 -6.36 15.28
N ILE A 354 8.21 -7.46 14.53
CA ILE A 354 9.51 -8.14 14.33
C ILE A 354 10.53 -7.18 13.73
N GLY A 355 10.08 -6.25 12.89
CA GLY A 355 10.92 -5.23 12.28
C GLY A 355 10.18 -4.54 11.14
N SER A 356 10.94 -4.04 10.17
CA SER A 356 10.42 -3.49 8.92
C SER A 356 11.16 -4.07 7.72
N LEU A 357 10.42 -4.37 6.66
CA LEU A 357 11.02 -4.61 5.34
C LEU A 357 11.33 -3.24 4.72
N VAL A 358 12.56 -3.05 4.28
CA VAL A 358 13.05 -1.83 3.64
C VAL A 358 13.38 -2.12 2.19
N TYR A 359 12.65 -1.45 1.29
CA TYR A 359 12.80 -1.54 -0.15
C TYR A 359 13.59 -0.33 -0.64
N THR A 360 14.84 -0.54 -1.08
CA THR A 360 15.70 0.53 -1.60
C THR A 360 15.82 0.44 -3.12
N LEU A 361 15.60 1.55 -3.82
CA LEU A 361 15.63 1.59 -5.28
C LEU A 361 16.98 1.13 -5.83
N ARG A 362 16.96 0.19 -6.78
CA ARG A 362 18.15 -0.36 -7.46
C ARG A 362 18.16 -0.03 -8.94
N GLU A 363 17.00 -0.03 -9.58
CA GLU A 363 16.88 0.22 -11.02
C GLU A 363 15.61 1.00 -11.31
N ALA A 364 15.72 2.00 -12.19
CA ALA A 364 14.61 2.73 -12.76
C ALA A 364 14.73 2.71 -14.30
N VAL A 365 13.66 2.33 -14.98
CA VAL A 365 13.58 2.26 -16.45
C VAL A 365 12.34 2.99 -16.94
N HIS A 366 12.50 3.97 -17.83
CA HIS A 366 11.40 4.80 -18.36
C HIS A 366 11.04 4.52 -19.82
N THR A 367 11.69 3.52 -20.44
CA THR A 367 11.40 3.08 -21.81
C THR A 367 11.27 1.57 -21.90
N LYS A 368 10.36 1.09 -22.77
CA LYS A 368 10.16 -0.33 -23.06
C LYS A 368 11.21 -0.95 -23.96
#